data_AF-R4W2T7-F1
#
_entry.id   AF-R4W2T7-F1
#
_cell.length_a   1.000
_cell.length_b   1.000
_cell.length_c   1.000
_cell.angle_alpha   90.00
_cell.angle_beta   90.00
_cell.angle_gamma   90.00
#
_symmetry.space_group_name_H-M   'P 1'
#
loop_
_entity.id
_entity.type
_entity.pdbx_description
1 polymer ?
#
loop_
_entity_poly.entity_id
_entity_poly.type
_entity_poly.pdbx_seq_one_letter_code
_entity_poly.pdbx_strand_id
1 'polypeptide(L)'
;MDRRGIAIRAGLVAPPIALVGILLATLVDPDFTWLDSALSHTGELPPGRSISLSLIADRPSFLLFNGSLIVAGLGGLPFAWLLHDDATHPLQRSGAITLTVALVSLAAVGVFHLPHGWHAPSAIVHFLSTMGFLWLYGLGMAQVGDVRRGAVTALLGTIVLATWLLWTFALPDAGIAIPEFVGALALGGWILVEAFRKLEERERDAARAGLGNAQ
;
A
#
# COMPACT_ATOMS: atom_id res chain seq x y z
N MET A 1 -24.44 -7.23 -1.19
CA MET A 1 -23.17 -7.52 -1.90
C MET A 1 -22.58 -8.78 -1.33
N ASP A 2 -22.03 -9.66 -2.17
CA ASP A 2 -21.27 -10.83 -1.70
C ASP A 2 -19.89 -10.42 -1.14
N ARG A 3 -19.27 -11.32 -0.35
CA ARG A 3 -17.99 -11.06 0.32
C ARG A 3 -16.87 -10.74 -0.68
N ARG A 4 -16.82 -11.44 -1.82
CA ARG A 4 -15.83 -11.20 -2.88
C ARG A 4 -15.97 -9.81 -3.49
N GLY A 5 -17.19 -9.34 -3.74
CA GLY A 5 -17.44 -8.00 -4.24
C GLY A 5 -17.00 -6.90 -3.29
N ILE A 6 -17.17 -7.09 -1.98
CA ILE A 6 -16.65 -6.16 -0.97
C ILE A 6 -15.12 -6.13 -1.05
N ALA A 7 -14.46 -7.29 -1.09
CA ALA A 7 -13.02 -7.38 -1.14
C ALA A 7 -12.41 -6.72 -2.39
N ILE A 8 -13.01 -6.90 -3.57
CA ILE A 8 -12.57 -6.23 -4.81
C ILE A 8 -12.66 -4.70 -4.66
N ARG A 9 -13.78 -4.18 -4.16
CA ARG A 9 -13.93 -2.72 -3.94
C ARG A 9 -12.97 -2.19 -2.90
N ALA A 10 -12.65 -2.98 -1.88
CA ALA A 10 -11.62 -2.65 -0.91
C ALA A 10 -10.26 -2.40 -1.60
N GLY A 11 -9.87 -3.28 -2.53
CA GLY A 11 -8.66 -3.10 -3.35
C GLY A 11 -8.72 -1.91 -4.31
N LEU A 12 -9.91 -1.52 -4.79
CA LEU A 12 -10.08 -0.33 -5.63
C LEU A 12 -10.01 0.98 -4.84
N VAL A 13 -10.45 0.98 -3.59
CA VAL A 13 -10.62 2.21 -2.79
C VAL A 13 -9.43 2.48 -1.86
N ALA A 14 -8.85 1.44 -1.26
CA ALA A 14 -7.80 1.62 -0.26
C ALA A 14 -6.52 2.29 -0.83
N PRO A 15 -5.96 1.88 -1.99
CA PRO A 15 -4.76 2.52 -2.51
C PRO A 15 -4.94 4.01 -2.86
N PRO A 16 -6.03 4.43 -3.54
CA PRO A 16 -6.28 5.86 -3.77
C PRO A 16 -6.39 6.66 -2.47
N ILE A 17 -6.99 6.12 -1.40
CA ILE A 17 -7.05 6.81 -0.10
C ILE A 17 -5.65 7.13 0.40
N ALA A 18 -4.74 6.15 0.43
CA ALA A 18 -3.36 6.37 0.86
C ALA A 18 -2.62 7.35 -0.05
N LEU A 19 -2.66 7.13 -1.37
CA LEU A 19 -1.91 7.96 -2.32
C LEU A 19 -2.38 9.42 -2.34
N VAL A 20 -3.70 9.64 -2.35
CA VAL A 20 -4.27 10.99 -2.28
C VAL A 20 -4.02 11.61 -0.91
N GLY A 21 -4.15 10.85 0.17
CA GLY A 21 -3.85 11.33 1.52
C GLY A 21 -2.40 11.79 1.68
N ILE A 22 -1.44 10.99 1.19
CA ILE A 22 -0.02 11.33 1.14
C ILE A 22 0.19 12.63 0.34
N LEU A 23 -0.30 12.68 -0.90
CA LEU A 23 -0.09 13.86 -1.75
C LEU A 23 -0.71 15.12 -1.16
N LEU A 24 -1.95 15.04 -0.66
CA LEU A 24 -2.60 16.18 0.00
C LEU A 24 -1.83 16.61 1.25
N ALA A 25 -1.32 15.67 2.06
CA ALA A 25 -0.49 15.99 3.21
C ALA A 25 0.78 16.76 2.81
N THR A 26 1.47 16.32 1.74
CA THR A 26 2.65 17.04 1.21
C THR A 26 2.33 18.42 0.65
N LEU A 27 1.11 18.63 0.14
CA LEU A 27 0.70 19.90 -0.46
C LEU A 27 0.30 20.95 0.58
N VAL A 28 -0.28 20.52 1.71
CA VAL A 28 -0.75 21.43 2.76
C VAL A 28 0.28 21.64 3.87
N ASP A 29 1.38 20.88 3.87
CA ASP A 29 2.49 21.06 4.79
C ASP A 29 3.52 22.03 4.20
N PRO A 30 3.64 23.26 4.73
CA PRO A 30 4.57 24.26 4.20
C PRO A 30 6.04 23.92 4.47
N ASP A 31 6.32 23.04 5.44
CA ASP A 31 7.68 22.67 5.83
C ASP A 31 8.20 21.47 5.03
N PHE A 32 7.33 20.82 4.24
CA PHE A 32 7.67 19.61 3.49
C PHE A 32 8.49 19.91 2.23
N THR A 33 9.58 19.16 2.06
CA THR A 33 10.32 19.09 0.80
C THR A 33 10.60 17.64 0.42
N TRP A 34 10.49 17.31 -0.87
CA TRP A 34 10.72 15.94 -1.34
C TRP A 34 12.15 15.43 -1.14
N LEU A 35 13.13 16.34 -1.08
CA LEU A 35 14.55 15.99 -0.97
C LEU A 35 15.08 16.03 0.46
N ASP A 36 14.42 16.71 1.39
CA ASP A 36 14.92 16.86 2.77
C ASP A 36 13.98 16.25 3.82
N SER A 37 12.77 15.84 3.42
CA SER A 37 11.77 15.26 4.32
C SER A 37 11.63 13.75 4.16
N ALA A 38 11.19 13.08 5.22
CA ALA A 38 10.42 11.84 5.11
C ALA A 38 8.95 12.20 4.88
N LEU A 39 8.15 11.35 4.23
CA LEU A 39 6.71 11.53 4.14
C LEU A 39 6.08 11.58 5.53
N SER A 40 6.60 10.79 6.47
CA SER A 40 6.10 10.73 7.84
C SER A 40 6.30 12.01 8.65
N HIS A 41 7.18 12.94 8.24
CA HIS A 41 7.26 14.28 8.84
C HIS A 41 5.93 15.04 8.72
N THR A 42 5.19 14.84 7.62
CA THR A 42 3.85 15.44 7.44
C THR A 42 2.82 14.94 8.45
N GLY A 43 3.08 13.76 9.04
CA GLY A 43 2.30 13.12 10.07
C GLY A 43 2.84 13.33 11.49
N GLU A 44 3.85 14.18 11.70
CA GLU A 44 4.51 14.30 12.99
C GLU A 44 3.66 15.09 14.00
N LEU A 45 3.56 14.58 15.23
CA LEU A 45 2.96 15.31 16.35
C LEU A 45 3.99 16.27 16.94
N PRO A 46 3.76 17.60 16.90
CA PRO A 46 4.75 18.56 17.37
C PRO A 46 4.99 18.45 18.88
N PRO A 47 6.21 18.76 19.36
CA PRO A 47 6.52 18.74 20.79
C PRO A 47 5.53 19.58 21.62
N GLY A 48 5.04 19.00 22.72
CA GLY A 48 4.11 19.67 23.64
C GLY A 48 2.67 19.83 23.12
N ARG A 49 2.34 19.34 21.92
CA ARG A 49 0.96 19.27 21.42
C ARG A 49 0.35 17.90 21.74
N SER A 50 -0.97 17.84 21.79
CA SER A 50 -1.76 16.60 21.86
C SER A 50 -2.72 16.53 20.67
N ILE A 51 -3.13 15.30 20.33
CA ILE A 51 -4.11 15.06 19.27
C ILE A 51 -5.43 15.73 19.69
N SER A 52 -5.82 16.76 18.96
CA SER A 52 -6.95 17.63 19.27
C SER A 52 -7.52 18.24 18.00
N LEU A 53 -8.74 18.77 18.07
CA LEU A 53 -9.35 19.47 16.92
C LEU A 53 -8.54 20.69 16.50
N SER A 54 -7.91 21.40 17.45
CA SER A 54 -7.04 22.53 17.14
C SER A 54 -5.79 22.11 16.39
N LEU A 55 -5.16 20.98 16.75
CA LEU A 55 -4.05 20.43 15.99
C LEU A 55 -4.46 20.16 14.53
N ILE A 56 -5.63 19.52 14.32
CA ILE A 56 -6.10 19.18 12.98
C ILE A 56 -6.42 20.42 12.15
N ALA A 57 -6.96 21.47 12.77
CA ALA A 57 -7.23 22.75 12.12
C ALA A 57 -5.95 23.50 11.73
N ASP A 58 -4.96 23.54 12.63
CA ASP A 58 -3.68 24.23 12.41
C ASP A 58 -2.75 23.43 11.47
N ARG A 59 -2.80 22.10 11.52
CA ARG A 59 -1.93 21.17 10.79
C ARG A 59 -2.73 20.02 10.18
N PRO A 60 -3.48 20.28 9.09
CA PRO A 60 -4.31 19.27 8.44
C PRO A 60 -3.50 18.11 7.85
N SER A 61 -2.21 18.33 7.52
CA SER A 61 -1.28 17.29 7.05
C SER A 61 -1.22 16.10 8.00
N PHE A 62 -1.29 16.33 9.32
CA PHE A 62 -1.25 15.29 10.34
C PHE A 62 -2.35 14.23 10.15
N LEU A 63 -3.59 14.69 9.94
CA LEU A 63 -4.73 13.79 9.75
C LEU A 63 -4.74 13.19 8.34
N LEU A 64 -4.40 13.99 7.32
CA LEU A 64 -4.34 13.53 5.94
C LEU A 64 -3.34 12.39 5.77
N PHE A 65 -2.14 12.53 6.32
CA PHE A 65 -1.12 11.50 6.28
C PHE A 65 -1.54 10.30 7.13
N ASN A 66 -1.56 10.43 8.46
CA ASN A 66 -1.75 9.28 9.35
C ASN A 66 -3.13 8.61 9.18
N GLY A 67 -4.18 9.40 9.03
CA GLY A 67 -5.53 8.90 8.86
C GLY A 67 -5.69 8.12 7.55
N SER A 68 -5.09 8.58 6.45
CA SER A 68 -5.17 7.84 5.19
C SER A 68 -4.43 6.51 5.26
N LEU A 69 -3.28 6.43 5.94
CA LEU A 69 -2.54 5.18 6.15
C LEU A 69 -3.36 4.17 6.96
N ILE A 70 -4.01 4.62 8.04
CA ILE A 70 -4.87 3.77 8.89
C ILE A 70 -6.04 3.22 8.07
N VAL A 71 -6.76 4.11 7.38
CA VAL A 71 -7.96 3.73 6.61
C VAL A 71 -7.58 2.82 5.44
N ALA A 72 -6.51 3.13 4.71
CA ALA A 72 -6.05 2.31 3.60
C ALA A 72 -5.49 0.95 4.05
N GLY A 73 -4.69 0.93 5.12
CA GLY A 73 -4.11 -0.30 5.67
C GLY A 73 -5.19 -1.28 6.13
N LEU A 74 -6.14 -0.82 6.96
CA LEU A 74 -7.25 -1.66 7.41
C LEU A 74 -8.25 -1.95 6.29
N GLY A 75 -8.56 -0.96 5.47
CA GLY A 75 -9.48 -1.07 4.34
C GLY A 75 -8.97 -2.01 3.24
N GLY A 76 -7.67 -2.21 3.11
CA GLY A 76 -7.07 -3.14 2.15
C GLY A 76 -7.11 -4.62 2.57
N LEU A 77 -7.34 -4.93 3.85
CA LEU A 77 -7.29 -6.30 4.38
C LEU A 77 -8.27 -7.28 3.69
N PRO A 78 -9.53 -6.90 3.37
CA PRO A 78 -10.42 -7.75 2.61
C PRO A 78 -9.85 -8.15 1.24
N PHE A 79 -9.10 -7.27 0.59
CA PHE A 79 -8.47 -7.58 -0.69
C PHE A 79 -7.30 -8.57 -0.52
N ALA A 80 -6.49 -8.42 0.52
CA ALA A 80 -5.44 -9.38 0.85
C ALA A 80 -6.02 -10.78 1.15
N TRP A 81 -7.13 -10.85 1.87
CA TRP A 81 -7.88 -12.09 2.09
C TRP A 81 -8.34 -12.72 0.77
N LEU A 82 -8.90 -11.93 -0.15
CA LEU A 82 -9.31 -12.41 -1.46
C LEU A 82 -8.14 -12.98 -2.28
N LEU A 83 -6.96 -12.34 -2.25
CA LEU A 83 -5.77 -12.87 -2.91
C LEU A 83 -5.30 -14.19 -2.31
N HIS A 84 -5.48 -14.37 -1.00
CA HIS A 84 -5.15 -15.63 -0.32
C HIS A 84 -6.12 -16.75 -0.70
N ASP A 85 -7.43 -16.45 -0.73
CA ASP A 85 -8.48 -17.40 -1.12
C ASP A 85 -8.32 -17.86 -2.58
N ASP A 86 -7.95 -16.94 -3.47
CA ASP A 86 -7.73 -17.23 -4.90
C ASP A 86 -6.39 -17.92 -5.20
N ALA A 87 -5.48 -18.00 -4.23
CA ALA A 87 -4.13 -18.49 -4.46
C ALA A 87 -4.10 -20.02 -4.64
N THR A 88 -3.68 -20.45 -5.82
CA THR A 88 -3.53 -21.86 -6.19
C THR A 88 -2.11 -22.40 -5.92
N HIS A 89 -1.13 -21.52 -5.72
CA HIS A 89 0.26 -21.87 -5.43
C HIS A 89 0.72 -21.39 -4.05
N PRO A 90 1.56 -22.14 -3.30
CA PRO A 90 2.06 -21.73 -1.99
C PRO A 90 2.74 -20.36 -1.97
N LEU A 91 3.52 -20.02 -3.00
CA LEU A 91 4.15 -18.68 -3.10
C LEU A 91 3.13 -17.54 -3.16
N GLN A 92 2.01 -17.72 -3.86
CA GLN A 92 0.93 -16.72 -3.89
C GLN A 92 0.27 -16.59 -2.52
N ARG A 93 0.04 -17.71 -1.81
CA ARG A 93 -0.50 -17.71 -0.45
C ARG A 93 0.43 -16.97 0.51
N SER A 94 1.72 -17.28 0.47
CA SER A 94 2.74 -16.57 1.26
C SER A 94 2.76 -15.09 0.92
N GLY A 95 2.74 -14.73 -0.37
CA GLY A 95 2.64 -13.34 -0.81
C GLY A 95 1.42 -12.64 -0.22
N ALA A 96 0.23 -13.23 -0.30
CA ALA A 96 -0.99 -12.63 0.27
C ALA A 96 -0.92 -12.45 1.80
N ILE A 97 -0.27 -13.37 2.52
CA ILE A 97 0.02 -13.21 3.95
C ILE A 97 1.00 -12.05 4.18
N THR A 98 2.06 -11.97 3.39
CA THR A 98 3.03 -10.85 3.47
C THR A 98 2.37 -9.51 3.15
N LEU A 99 1.44 -9.44 2.20
CA LEU A 99 0.63 -8.24 1.94
C LEU A 99 -0.21 -7.86 3.17
N THR A 100 -0.82 -8.84 3.84
CA THR A 100 -1.56 -8.60 5.08
C THR A 100 -0.66 -7.94 6.13
N VAL A 101 0.57 -8.45 6.31
CA VAL A 101 1.57 -7.85 7.21
C VAL A 101 1.94 -6.43 6.78
N ALA A 102 2.14 -6.20 5.48
CA ALA A 102 2.44 -4.86 4.94
C ALA A 102 1.31 -3.87 5.23
N LEU A 103 0.05 -4.26 5.04
CA LEU A 103 -1.13 -3.41 5.26
C LEU A 103 -1.38 -3.12 6.75
N VAL A 104 -1.22 -4.12 7.62
CA VAL A 104 -1.30 -3.91 9.07
C VAL A 104 -0.18 -2.98 9.53
N SER A 105 1.04 -3.16 9.01
CA SER A 105 2.18 -2.30 9.33
C SER A 105 1.98 -0.88 8.80
N LEU A 106 1.34 -0.70 7.64
CA LEU A 106 0.97 0.61 7.10
C LEU A 106 0.01 1.35 8.05
N ALA A 107 -1.04 0.66 8.51
CA ALA A 107 -1.94 1.23 9.51
C ALA A 107 -1.21 1.55 10.82
N ALA A 108 -0.29 0.68 11.24
CA ALA A 108 0.53 0.89 12.43
C ALA A 108 1.47 2.10 12.28
N VAL A 109 1.98 2.43 11.10
CA VAL A 109 2.75 3.66 10.84
C VAL A 109 1.90 4.90 11.15
N GLY A 110 0.63 4.91 10.73
CA GLY A 110 -0.29 6.00 11.03
C GLY A 110 -0.69 6.08 12.51
N VAL A 111 -0.85 4.92 13.19
CA VAL A 111 -1.14 4.88 14.64
C VAL A 111 0.07 5.32 15.46
N PHE A 112 1.24 4.76 15.16
CA PHE A 112 2.52 5.10 15.77
C PHE A 112 3.19 6.22 14.96
N HIS A 113 2.50 7.34 14.80
CA HIS A 113 3.04 8.52 14.12
C HIS A 113 4.31 9.04 14.83
N LEU A 114 5.14 9.82 14.13
CA LEU A 114 6.30 10.45 14.77
C LEU A 114 5.87 11.39 15.91
N PRO A 115 6.64 11.46 17.02
CA PRO A 115 7.93 10.82 17.27
C PRO A 115 7.84 9.46 18.02
N HIS A 116 6.74 8.72 17.91
CA HIS A 116 6.52 7.49 18.68
C HIS A 116 7.58 6.41 18.36
N GLY A 117 8.14 5.75 19.39
CA GLY A 117 9.26 4.81 19.23
C GLY A 117 8.97 3.57 18.37
N TRP A 118 7.70 3.21 18.20
CA TRP A 118 7.27 2.12 17.31
C TRP A 118 7.10 2.54 15.85
N HIS A 119 7.23 3.83 15.52
CA HIS A 119 7.10 4.33 14.14
C HIS A 119 8.08 3.65 13.20
N ALA A 120 9.38 3.74 13.49
CA ALA A 120 10.42 3.21 12.61
C ALA A 120 10.34 1.68 12.46
N PRO A 121 10.15 0.87 13.54
CA PRO A 121 9.89 -0.55 13.38
C PRO A 121 8.70 -0.87 12.46
N SER A 122 7.57 -0.17 12.61
CA SER A 122 6.40 -0.39 11.75
C SER A 122 6.67 -0.03 10.29
N ALA A 123 7.38 1.09 10.03
CA ALA A 123 7.76 1.49 8.69
C ALA A 123 8.70 0.47 8.03
N ILE A 124 9.72 0.00 8.75
CA ILE A 124 10.66 -1.01 8.26
C ILE A 124 9.93 -2.30 7.89
N VAL A 125 9.06 -2.80 8.78
CA VAL A 125 8.26 -4.01 8.49
C VAL A 125 7.34 -3.79 7.29
N HIS A 126 6.73 -2.61 7.15
CA HIS A 126 5.91 -2.27 5.99
C HIS A 126 6.71 -2.39 4.68
N PHE A 127 7.85 -1.71 4.56
CA PHE A 127 8.64 -1.72 3.31
C PHE A 127 9.22 -3.10 2.98
N LEU A 128 9.75 -3.81 3.97
CA LEU A 128 10.24 -5.19 3.78
C LEU A 128 9.12 -6.13 3.34
N SER A 129 7.94 -6.02 3.96
CA SER A 129 6.79 -6.84 3.59
C SER A 129 6.25 -6.46 2.21
N THR A 130 6.26 -5.19 1.84
CA THR A 130 5.89 -4.74 0.48
C THR A 130 6.79 -5.36 -0.58
N MET A 131 8.12 -5.32 -0.41
CA MET A 131 9.06 -5.96 -1.32
C MET A 131 8.88 -7.48 -1.35
N GLY A 132 8.77 -8.11 -0.17
CA GLY A 132 8.55 -9.54 -0.03
C GLY A 132 7.25 -10.01 -0.70
N PHE A 133 6.17 -9.25 -0.56
CA PHE A 133 4.91 -9.51 -1.23
C PHE A 133 5.05 -9.49 -2.75
N LEU A 134 5.62 -8.41 -3.30
CA LEU A 134 5.79 -8.24 -4.74
C LEU A 134 6.64 -9.38 -5.35
N TRP A 135 7.71 -9.80 -4.67
CA TRP A 135 8.49 -10.96 -5.13
C TRP A 135 7.74 -12.28 -4.98
N LEU A 136 7.21 -12.61 -3.79
CA LEU A 136 6.58 -13.90 -3.53
C LEU A 136 5.33 -14.09 -4.41
N TYR A 137 4.46 -13.09 -4.47
CA TYR A 137 3.26 -13.15 -5.27
C TYR A 137 3.57 -13.12 -6.78
N GLY A 138 4.54 -12.31 -7.20
CA GLY A 138 5.03 -12.26 -8.59
C GLY A 138 5.61 -13.59 -9.06
N LEU A 139 6.53 -14.18 -8.28
CA LEU A 139 7.09 -15.50 -8.57
C LEU A 139 5.99 -16.57 -8.57
N GLY A 140 5.05 -16.50 -7.63
CA GLY A 140 3.89 -17.39 -7.59
C GLY A 140 3.03 -17.32 -8.86
N MET A 141 2.78 -16.12 -9.39
CA MET A 141 2.08 -15.94 -10.67
C MET A 141 2.84 -16.57 -11.84
N ALA A 142 4.17 -16.40 -11.89
CA ALA A 142 4.98 -17.00 -12.94
C ALA A 142 4.95 -18.54 -12.89
N GLN A 143 4.97 -19.13 -11.70
CA GLN A 143 4.92 -20.59 -11.51
C GLN A 143 3.59 -21.21 -11.96
N VAL A 144 2.48 -20.47 -11.93
CA VAL A 144 1.17 -20.93 -12.42
C VAL A 144 0.90 -20.56 -13.88
N GLY A 145 1.94 -20.13 -14.61
CA GLY A 145 1.90 -19.88 -16.05
C GLY A 145 1.72 -18.41 -16.46
N ASP A 146 1.49 -17.49 -15.52
CA ASP A 146 1.35 -16.05 -15.82
C ASP A 146 2.70 -15.33 -15.71
N VAL A 147 3.63 -15.76 -16.56
CA VAL A 147 5.05 -15.34 -16.51
C VAL A 147 5.21 -13.83 -16.66
N ARG A 148 4.48 -13.21 -17.58
CA ARG A 148 4.59 -11.76 -17.82
C ARG A 148 4.14 -10.95 -16.60
N ARG A 149 2.98 -11.24 -16.03
CA ARG A 149 2.49 -10.50 -14.84
C ARG A 149 3.34 -10.81 -13.63
N GLY A 150 3.78 -12.06 -13.48
CA GLY A 150 4.73 -12.45 -12.45
C GLY A 150 6.03 -11.65 -12.51
N ALA A 151 6.64 -11.55 -13.69
CA ALA A 151 7.86 -10.78 -13.91
C ALA A 151 7.69 -9.28 -13.64
N VAL A 152 6.61 -8.66 -14.12
CA VAL A 152 6.32 -7.24 -13.83
C VAL A 152 6.14 -7.00 -12.33
N THR A 153 5.44 -7.89 -11.64
CA THR A 153 5.19 -7.77 -10.20
C THR A 153 6.50 -7.90 -9.41
N ALA A 154 7.34 -8.89 -9.75
CA ALA A 154 8.64 -9.02 -9.12
C ALA A 154 9.57 -7.83 -9.43
N LEU A 155 9.52 -7.29 -10.65
CA LEU A 155 10.28 -6.11 -11.03
C LEU A 155 9.90 -4.88 -10.20
N LEU A 156 8.62 -4.68 -9.88
CA LEU A 156 8.20 -3.60 -8.98
C LEU A 156 8.87 -3.71 -7.61
N GLY A 157 8.94 -4.91 -7.02
CA GLY A 157 9.65 -5.14 -5.77
C GLY A 157 11.15 -4.82 -5.87
N THR A 158 11.77 -5.18 -6.99
CA THR A 158 13.18 -4.87 -7.28
C THR A 158 13.42 -3.36 -7.44
N ILE A 159 12.50 -2.64 -8.08
CA ILE A 159 12.59 -1.17 -8.20
C ILE A 159 12.56 -0.53 -6.80
N VAL A 160 11.62 -0.95 -5.95
CA VAL A 160 11.53 -0.44 -4.57
C VAL A 160 12.84 -0.69 -3.81
N LEU A 161 13.39 -1.91 -3.87
CA LEU A 161 14.68 -2.23 -3.26
C LEU A 161 15.79 -1.34 -3.83
N ALA A 162 15.92 -1.25 -5.15
CA ALA A 162 16.97 -0.48 -5.81
C ALA A 162 16.91 1.01 -5.43
N THR A 163 15.71 1.59 -5.31
CA THR A 163 15.54 2.97 -4.84
C THR A 163 16.02 3.13 -3.39
N TRP A 164 15.68 2.21 -2.49
CA TRP A 164 16.18 2.25 -1.11
C TRP A 164 17.70 2.13 -1.04
N LEU A 165 18.30 1.20 -1.80
CA LEU A 165 19.76 1.03 -1.85
C LEU A 165 20.45 2.27 -2.42
N LEU A 166 19.90 2.86 -3.49
CA LEU A 166 20.40 4.11 -4.07
C LEU A 166 20.39 5.23 -3.03
N TRP A 167 19.27 5.42 -2.32
CA TRP A 167 19.17 6.44 -1.28
C TRP A 167 20.18 6.21 -0.14
N THR A 168 20.28 4.95 0.31
CA THR A 168 21.13 4.58 1.45
C THR A 168 22.62 4.80 1.15
N PHE A 169 23.06 4.45 -0.06
CA PHE A 169 24.48 4.43 -0.40
C PHE A 169 24.97 5.63 -1.20
N ALA A 170 24.10 6.28 -1.98
CA ALA A 170 24.48 7.39 -2.84
C ALA A 170 23.93 8.75 -2.37
N LEU A 171 22.87 8.77 -1.56
CA LEU A 171 22.21 9.99 -1.10
C LEU A 171 21.92 9.95 0.42
N PRO A 172 22.92 9.65 1.28
CA PRO A 172 22.69 9.41 2.71
C PRO A 172 22.19 10.64 3.48
N ASP A 173 22.46 11.85 2.97
CA ASP A 173 22.03 13.11 3.58
C ASP A 173 20.66 13.59 3.08
N ALA A 174 20.07 12.89 2.10
CA ALA A 174 18.75 13.24 1.56
C ALA A 174 17.64 12.67 2.44
N GLY A 175 16.53 13.42 2.53
CA GLY A 175 15.27 12.93 3.06
C GLY A 175 14.76 11.73 2.27
N ILE A 176 13.97 10.89 2.94
CA ILE A 176 13.52 9.59 2.42
C ILE A 176 12.11 9.63 1.80
N ALA A 177 11.52 10.81 1.56
CA ALA A 177 10.17 10.89 1.01
C ALA A 177 10.02 10.22 -0.36
N ILE A 178 11.02 10.35 -1.24
CA ILE A 178 11.01 9.73 -2.57
C ILE A 178 11.01 8.19 -2.50
N PRO A 179 11.94 7.51 -1.81
CA PRO A 179 11.90 6.05 -1.69
C PRO A 179 10.60 5.56 -1.04
N GLU A 180 10.06 6.28 -0.06
CA GLU A 180 8.77 5.95 0.54
C GLU A 180 7.62 6.05 -0.47
N PHE A 181 7.58 7.12 -1.27
CA PHE A 181 6.54 7.31 -2.29
C PHE A 181 6.65 6.33 -3.46
N VAL A 182 7.86 5.96 -3.87
CA VAL A 182 8.08 4.90 -4.86
C VAL A 182 7.51 3.57 -4.37
N GLY A 183 7.73 3.23 -3.09
CA GLY A 183 7.10 2.06 -2.46
C GLY A 183 5.58 2.13 -2.47
N ALA A 184 5.01 3.29 -2.13
CA ALA A 184 3.56 3.52 -2.13
C ALA A 184 2.95 3.37 -3.54
N LEU A 185 3.59 3.92 -4.57
CA LEU A 185 3.15 3.79 -5.96
C LEU A 185 3.24 2.36 -6.46
N ALA A 186 4.34 1.66 -6.17
CA ALA A 186 4.54 0.27 -6.58
C ALA A 186 3.48 -0.64 -5.98
N LEU A 187 3.27 -0.58 -4.66
CA LEU A 187 2.27 -1.41 -3.98
C LEU A 187 0.85 -0.99 -4.35
N GLY A 188 0.54 0.30 -4.20
CA GLY A 188 -0.80 0.82 -4.40
C GLY A 188 -1.28 0.68 -5.85
N GLY A 189 -0.40 0.97 -6.81
CA GLY A 189 -0.67 0.77 -8.23
C GLY A 189 -0.89 -0.69 -8.57
N TRP A 190 -0.08 -1.61 -8.00
CA TRP A 190 -0.28 -3.05 -8.20
C TRP A 190 -1.64 -3.52 -7.67
N ILE A 191 -2.00 -3.14 -6.44
CA ILE A 191 -3.29 -3.50 -5.83
C ILE A 191 -4.46 -3.00 -6.69
N LEU A 192 -4.38 -1.75 -7.14
CA LEU A 192 -5.43 -1.13 -7.93
C LEU A 192 -5.63 -1.85 -9.27
N VAL A 193 -4.54 -2.12 -10.00
CA VAL A 193 -4.58 -2.86 -11.27
C VAL A 193 -5.14 -4.26 -11.07
N GLU A 194 -4.72 -4.96 -10.02
CA GLU A 194 -5.19 -6.31 -9.73
C GLU A 194 -6.67 -6.33 -9.33
N ALA A 195 -7.14 -5.33 -8.59
CA ALA A 195 -8.53 -5.19 -8.21
C ALA A 195 -9.43 -4.90 -9.44
N PHE A 196 -9.00 -4.04 -10.36
CA PHE A 196 -9.70 -3.81 -11.63
C PHE A 196 -9.81 -5.10 -12.44
N ARG A 197 -8.72 -5.86 -12.57
CA ARG A 197 -8.73 -7.14 -13.29
C ARG A 197 -9.75 -8.13 -12.71
N LYS A 198 -9.80 -8.25 -11.37
CA LYS A 198 -10.78 -9.10 -10.69
C LYS A 198 -12.22 -8.63 -10.87
N LEU A 199 -12.44 -7.31 -10.96
CA LEU A 199 -13.76 -6.76 -11.29
C LEU A 199 -14.19 -7.15 -12.70
N GLU A 200 -13.32 -6.98 -13.69
CA GLU A 200 -13.60 -7.38 -15.07
C GLU A 200 -13.88 -8.87 -15.21
N GLU A 201 -13.13 -9.72 -14.51
CA GLU A 201 -13.34 -11.18 -14.51
C GLU A 201 -14.73 -11.54 -14.01
N ARG A 202 -15.12 -10.92 -12.89
CA ARG A 202 -16.45 -11.12 -12.32
C ARG A 202 -17.56 -10.67 -13.27
N GLU A 203 -17.40 -9.52 -13.93
CA GLU A 203 -18.38 -9.02 -14.91
C GLU A 203 -18.47 -9.94 -16.13
N ARG A 204 -17.34 -10.45 -16.63
CA ARG A 204 -17.29 -11.44 -17.71
C ARG A 204 -18.00 -12.74 -17.34
N ASP A 205 -17.79 -13.25 -16.12
CA ASP A 205 -18.43 -14.48 -15.65
C ASP A 205 -19.94 -14.32 -15.46
N ALA A 206 -20.38 -13.17 -14.94
CA ALA A 206 -21.80 -12.84 -14.82
C ALA A 206 -22.50 -12.77 -16.19
N ALA A 207 -21.84 -12.15 -17.19
CA ALA A 207 -22.36 -12.09 -18.55
C ALA A 207 -22.49 -13.49 -19.18
N ARG A 208 -21.50 -14.36 -19.00
CA ARG A 208 -21.54 -15.76 -19.49
C ARG A 208 -22.67 -16.56 -18.86
N ALA A 209 -22.89 -16.44 -17.55
CA ALA A 209 -23.98 -17.11 -16.86
C ALA A 209 -25.36 -16.62 -17.34
N GLY A 210 -25.50 -15.32 -17.60
CA GLY A 210 -26.74 -14.74 -18.14
C GLY A 210 -27.09 -15.27 -19.54
N LEU A 211 -26.10 -15.46 -20.41
CA LEU A 211 -26.30 -16.04 -21.75
C LEU A 211 -26.66 -17.53 -21.70
N GLY A 212 -26.09 -18.29 -20.77
CA GLY A 212 -26.39 -19.73 -20.60
C GLY A 212 -27.82 -20.02 -20.13
N ASN A 213 -28.46 -19.09 -19.42
CA ASN A 213 -29.85 -19.23 -18.96
C ASN A 213 -30.90 -18.81 -20.01
N ALA A 214 -30.45 -18.31 -21.17
CA ALA A 214 -31.32 -17.89 -22.28
C ALA A 214 -31.42 -18.95 -23.40
N GLN A 215 -30.77 -20.11 -23.24
CA GLN A 215 -30.83 -21.27 -24.12
C GLN A 215 -31.65 -22.39 -23.49
#